data_AF-A0A963PHJ1-F1
#
_entry.id   AF-A0A963PHJ1-F1
#
_cell.length_a   1.000
_cell.length_b   1.000
_cell.length_c   1.000
_cell.angle_alpha   90.00
_cell.angle_beta   90.00
_cell.angle_gamma   90.00
#
_symmetry.space_group_name_H-M   'P 1'
#
loop_
_entity.id
_entity.type
_entity.pdbx_description
1 polymer ?
#
loop_
_entity_poly.entity_id
_entity_poly.type
_entity_poly.pdbx_seq_one_letter_code
_entity_poly.pdbx_strand_id
1 'polypeptide(L)'
;MNTELDLIHLVLEASLPVKLVMLLLLGASIWSWWIIFRKRRMLGAAMKAAERFEDRFWSGADLAQLYREISQGRAPEGLECVFEAGFREFAKMRQKRSVDPRALLESAQRAMRVAMTREIDRVEHSLNTLATVGSISPYVGLFGTVWG
;
A
#
# COMPACT_ATOMS: atom_id res chain seq x y z
N MET A 1 -11.20 23.31 47.93
CA MET A 1 -9.91 23.34 47.20
C MET A 1 -9.75 22.00 46.50
N ASN A 2 -10.23 21.89 45.27
CA ASN A 2 -9.84 20.83 44.33
C ASN A 2 -9.87 21.51 42.96
N THR A 3 -8.76 22.14 42.62
CA THR A 3 -8.48 22.66 41.27
C THR A 3 -8.12 21.46 40.41
N GLU A 4 -9.04 20.51 40.27
CA GLU A 4 -8.98 19.61 39.13
C GLU A 4 -9.39 20.49 37.96
N LEU A 5 -8.38 20.88 37.17
CA LEU A 5 -8.60 21.53 35.89
C LEU A 5 -9.49 20.60 35.07
N ASP A 6 -10.79 20.85 35.10
CA ASP A 6 -11.77 20.09 34.33
C ASP A 6 -11.52 20.41 32.85
N LEU A 7 -10.72 19.54 32.21
CA LEU A 7 -10.33 19.63 30.81
C LEU A 7 -11.54 19.83 29.91
N ILE A 8 -12.69 19.26 30.28
CA ILE A 8 -13.94 19.39 29.55
C ILE A 8 -14.46 20.83 29.67
N HIS A 9 -14.41 21.41 30.87
CA HIS A 9 -14.85 22.78 31.13
C HIS A 9 -13.98 23.82 30.41
N LEU A 10 -12.66 23.61 30.34
CA LEU A 10 -11.73 24.46 29.59
C LEU A 10 -12.02 24.44 28.07
N VAL A 11 -12.34 23.26 27.53
CA VAL A 11 -12.72 23.11 26.12
C VAL A 11 -14.10 23.72 25.85
N LEU A 12 -15.03 23.65 26.81
CA LEU A 12 -16.35 24.27 26.72
C LEU A 12 -16.32 25.80 26.77
N GLU A 13 -15.34 26.41 27.44
CA GLU A 13 -15.14 27.86 27.45
C GLU A 13 -14.37 28.37 26.23
N ALA A 14 -13.65 27.50 25.50
CA ALA A 14 -12.90 27.88 24.33
C ALA A 14 -13.78 28.50 23.22
N SER A 15 -13.19 29.40 22.44
CA SER A 15 -13.85 30.07 21.32
C SER A 15 -14.29 29.07 20.24
N LEU A 16 -15.33 29.42 19.48
CA LEU A 16 -15.88 28.57 18.41
C LEU A 16 -14.81 28.06 17.41
N PRO A 17 -13.83 28.87 16.97
CA PRO A 17 -12.75 28.41 16.09
C PRO A 17 -11.87 27.33 16.72
N VAL A 18 -11.51 27.47 18.01
CA VAL A 18 -10.67 26.51 18.73
C VAL A 18 -11.37 25.16 18.84
N LYS A 19 -12.66 25.16 19.19
CA LYS A 19 -13.48 23.94 19.25
C LYS A 19 -13.52 23.21 17.91
N LEU A 20 -13.64 23.94 16.80
CA LEU A 20 -13.65 23.36 15.46
C LEU A 20 -12.31 22.74 15.09
N VAL A 21 -11.19 23.42 15.41
CA VAL A 21 -9.84 22.88 15.22
C VAL A 21 -9.63 21.60 16.03
N MET A 22 -9.99 21.59 17.31
CA MET A 22 -9.86 20.41 18.18
C MET A 22 -10.68 19.23 17.65
N LEU A 23 -11.91 19.48 17.20
CA LEU A 23 -12.78 18.46 16.62
C LEU A 23 -12.20 17.89 15.30
N LEU A 24 -11.65 18.75 14.44
CA LEU A 24 -10.99 18.33 13.21
C LEU A 24 -9.76 17.46 13.51
N LEU A 25 -8.90 17.88 14.44
CA LEU A 25 -7.72 17.11 14.84
C LEU A 25 -8.10 15.75 15.44
N LEU A 26 -9.15 15.70 16.26
CA LEU A 26 -9.66 14.45 16.82
C LEU A 26 -10.20 13.52 15.72
N GLY A 27 -10.96 14.06 14.76
CA GLY A 27 -11.43 13.31 13.59
C GLY A 27 -10.28 12.77 12.73
N ALA A 28 -9.26 13.60 12.48
CA ALA A 28 -8.06 13.21 11.74
C ALA A 28 -7.26 12.10 12.45
N SER A 29 -7.18 12.14 13.78
CA SER A 29 -6.54 11.10 14.59
C SER A 29 -7.26 9.75 14.45
N ILE A 30 -8.58 9.72 14.62
CA ILE A 30 -9.39 8.50 14.45
C ILE A 30 -9.25 7.95 13.02
N TRP A 31 -9.28 8.83 12.02
CA TRP A 31 -9.11 8.47 10.62
C TRP A 31 -7.73 7.85 10.35
N SER A 32 -6.67 8.42 10.94
CA SER A 32 -5.31 7.88 10.85
C SER A 32 -5.23 6.46 11.39
N TRP A 33 -5.77 6.21 12.59
CA TRP A 33 -5.84 4.88 13.19
C TRP A 33 -6.59 3.88 12.32
N TRP A 34 -7.73 4.28 11.75
CA TRP A 34 -8.50 3.44 10.84
C TRP A 34 -7.67 3.02 9.61
N ILE A 35 -6.93 3.96 8.99
CA ILE A 35 -6.06 3.61 7.85
C ILE A 35 -4.92 2.71 8.30
N ILE A 36 -4.28 2.97 9.45
CA ILE A 36 -3.17 2.15 9.98
C ILE A 36 -3.61 0.69 10.10
N PHE A 37 -4.75 0.42 10.74
CA PHE A 37 -5.24 -0.95 10.90
C PHE A 37 -5.59 -1.59 9.55
N ARG A 38 -6.24 -0.86 8.64
CA ARG A 38 -6.57 -1.36 7.29
C ARG A 38 -5.30 -1.73 6.52
N LYS A 39 -4.29 -0.86 6.53
CA LYS A 39 -3.01 -1.09 5.85
C LYS A 39 -2.22 -2.24 6.45
N ARG A 40 -2.15 -2.34 7.79
CA ARG A 40 -1.50 -3.47 8.47
C ARG A 40 -2.11 -4.81 8.04
N ARG A 41 -3.44 -4.91 7.96
CA ARG A 41 -4.12 -6.13 7.49
C ARG A 41 -3.83 -6.42 6.02
N MET A 42 -3.90 -5.40 5.15
CA MET A 42 -3.63 -5.54 3.72
C MET A 42 -2.19 -6.01 3.45
N LEU A 43 -1.19 -5.38 4.08
CA LEU A 43 0.22 -5.75 3.95
C LEU A 43 0.46 -7.16 4.50
N GLY A 44 -0.11 -7.49 5.66
CA GLY A 44 0.01 -8.84 6.22
C GLY A 44 -0.60 -9.92 5.31
N ALA A 45 -1.73 -9.64 4.65
CA ALA A 45 -2.33 -10.55 3.69
C ALA A 45 -1.49 -10.70 2.41
N ALA A 46 -0.93 -9.60 1.90
CA ALA A 46 -0.05 -9.61 0.74
C ALA A 46 1.25 -10.39 1.01
N MET A 47 1.85 -10.22 2.19
CA MET A 47 3.08 -10.90 2.59
C MET A 47 2.86 -12.41 2.70
N LYS A 48 1.76 -12.85 3.32
CA LYS A 48 1.36 -14.28 3.35
C LYS A 48 1.06 -14.84 1.97
N ALA A 49 0.52 -14.03 1.06
CA ALA A 49 0.30 -14.47 -0.33
C ALA A 49 1.63 -14.64 -1.07
N ALA A 50 2.58 -13.73 -0.87
CA ALA A 50 3.92 -13.82 -1.43
C ALA A 50 4.67 -15.06 -0.92
N GLU A 51 4.68 -15.33 0.39
CA GLU A 51 5.27 -16.53 0.99
C GLU A 51 4.71 -17.82 0.37
N ARG A 52 3.37 -17.94 0.27
CA ARG A 52 2.74 -19.11 -0.36
C ARG A 52 3.10 -19.28 -1.84
N PHE A 53 3.24 -18.18 -2.56
CA PHE A 53 3.66 -18.23 -3.96
C PHE A 53 5.14 -18.66 -4.05
N GLU A 54 6.00 -18.11 -3.20
CA GLU A 54 7.42 -18.44 -3.14
C GLU A 54 7.63 -19.93 -2.83
N ASP A 55 6.91 -20.48 -1.85
CA ASP A 55 6.94 -21.92 -1.54
C ASP A 55 6.58 -22.78 -2.77
N ARG A 56 5.52 -22.40 -3.51
CA ARG A 56 5.09 -23.09 -4.74
C ARG A 56 6.08 -22.92 -5.88
N PHE A 57 6.73 -21.77 -5.98
CA PHE A 57 7.73 -21.49 -7.00
C PHE A 57 8.99 -22.35 -6.77
N TRP A 58 9.42 -22.49 -5.51
CA TRP A 58 10.62 -23.26 -5.14
C TRP A 58 10.38 -24.75 -4.93
N SER A 59 9.13 -25.21 -4.81
CA SER A 59 8.80 -26.63 -4.64
C SER A 59 9.12 -27.51 -5.87
N GLY A 60 9.76 -26.97 -6.91
CA GLY A 60 10.10 -27.68 -8.15
C GLY A 60 8.92 -27.82 -9.11
N ALA A 61 7.88 -27.02 -8.96
CA ALA A 61 6.75 -27.00 -9.89
C ALA A 61 7.20 -26.54 -11.29
N ASP A 62 6.64 -27.14 -12.34
CA ASP A 62 6.85 -26.66 -13.71
C ASP A 62 6.34 -25.21 -13.83
N LEU A 63 7.25 -24.28 -14.16
CA LEU A 63 6.94 -22.86 -14.35
C LEU A 63 5.80 -22.66 -15.36
N ALA A 64 5.72 -23.51 -16.38
CA ALA A 64 4.62 -23.46 -17.35
C ALA A 64 3.29 -23.92 -16.75
N GLN A 65 3.31 -24.88 -15.82
CA GLN A 65 2.12 -25.26 -15.06
C GLN A 65 1.70 -24.16 -14.10
N LEU A 66 2.65 -23.59 -13.35
CA LEU A 66 2.38 -22.48 -12.43
C LEU A 66 1.76 -21.29 -13.16
N TYR A 67 2.26 -20.96 -14.35
CA TYR A 67 1.68 -19.93 -15.21
C TYR A 67 0.23 -20.25 -15.60
N ARG A 68 -0.07 -21.49 -16.01
CA ARG A 68 -1.44 -21.89 -16.36
C ARG A 68 -2.38 -21.77 -15.17
N GLU A 69 -1.95 -22.23 -13.99
CA GLU A 69 -2.74 -22.16 -12.76
C GLU A 69 -3.06 -20.70 -12.38
N ILE A 70 -2.11 -19.79 -12.56
CA ILE A 70 -2.29 -18.37 -12.27
C ILE A 70 -3.20 -17.70 -13.30
N SER A 71 -2.97 -17.94 -14.60
CA SER A 71 -3.77 -17.32 -15.66
C SER A 71 -5.21 -17.87 -15.76
N GLN A 72 -5.48 -19.07 -15.25
CA GLN A 72 -6.83 -19.66 -15.20
C GLN A 72 -7.56 -19.40 -13.87
N GLY A 73 -6.82 -19.00 -12.84
CA GLY A 73 -7.36 -18.75 -11.51
C GLY A 73 -7.99 -17.37 -11.36
N ARG A 74 -7.95 -16.86 -10.13
CA ARG A 74 -8.29 -15.47 -9.81
C ARG A 74 -7.29 -14.51 -10.46
N ALA A 75 -7.67 -13.24 -10.58
CA ALA A 75 -6.75 -12.19 -11.01
C ALA A 75 -5.47 -12.23 -10.16
N PRO A 76 -4.27 -12.30 -10.78
CA PRO A 76 -3.03 -12.41 -10.04
C PRO A 76 -2.73 -11.14 -9.25
N GLU A 77 -2.20 -11.31 -8.05
CA GLU A 77 -1.87 -10.20 -7.16
C GLU A 77 -0.42 -10.30 -6.64
N GLY A 78 0.22 -9.15 -6.45
CA GLY A 78 1.58 -9.10 -5.90
C GLY A 78 2.56 -9.90 -6.74
N LEU A 79 3.24 -10.87 -6.11
CA LEU A 79 4.29 -11.66 -6.75
C LEU A 79 3.77 -12.56 -7.89
N GLU A 80 2.52 -13.02 -7.81
CA GLU A 80 1.86 -13.78 -8.90
C GLU A 80 1.74 -12.93 -10.18
N CYS A 81 1.44 -11.63 -10.03
CA CYS A 81 1.31 -10.70 -11.15
C CYS A 81 2.67 -10.41 -11.80
N VAL A 82 3.72 -10.26 -10.98
CA VAL A 82 5.09 -10.07 -11.47
C VAL A 82 5.54 -11.29 -12.27
N PHE A 83 5.33 -12.49 -11.73
CA PHE A 83 5.67 -13.74 -12.41
C PHE A 83 4.89 -13.90 -13.72
N GLU A 84 3.57 -13.68 -13.71
CA GLU A 84 2.73 -13.80 -14.89
C GLU A 84 3.19 -12.85 -16.00
N ALA A 85 3.49 -11.59 -15.68
CA ALA A 85 3.96 -10.60 -16.64
C ALA A 85 5.29 -11.01 -17.28
N GLY A 86 6.24 -11.50 -16.47
CA GLY A 86 7.53 -11.98 -16.95
C GLY A 86 7.41 -13.22 -17.84
N PHE A 87 6.66 -14.23 -17.37
CA PHE A 87 6.50 -15.50 -18.07
C PHE A 87 5.69 -15.33 -19.38
N ARG A 88 4.70 -14.44 -19.38
CA ARG A 88 3.93 -14.11 -20.60
C ARG A 88 4.82 -13.51 -21.68
N GLU A 89 5.68 -12.56 -21.35
CA GLU A 89 6.58 -11.94 -22.33
C GLU A 89 7.65 -12.94 -22.79
N PHE A 90 8.17 -13.76 -21.87
CA PHE A 90 9.07 -14.87 -22.21
C PHE A 90 8.42 -15.85 -23.21
N ALA A 91 7.21 -16.34 -22.92
CA ALA A 91 6.50 -17.29 -23.78
C ALA A 91 6.22 -16.69 -25.17
N LYS A 92 5.83 -15.41 -25.22
CA LYS A 92 5.57 -14.67 -26.45
C LYS A 92 6.82 -14.48 -27.30
N MET A 93 7.96 -14.14 -26.69
CA MET A 93 9.22 -13.97 -27.42
C MET A 93 9.83 -15.30 -27.85
N ARG A 94 9.64 -16.37 -27.08
CA ARG A 94 10.09 -17.73 -27.45
C ARG A 94 9.41 -18.27 -28.71
N GLN A 95 8.18 -17.83 -29.01
CA GLN A 95 7.49 -18.21 -30.26
C GLN A 95 8.05 -17.52 -31.51
N LYS A 96 8.79 -16.41 -31.36
CA LYS A 96 9.42 -15.72 -32.49
C LYS A 96 10.63 -16.52 -32.96
N ARG A 97 10.73 -16.77 -34.27
CA ARG A 97 11.88 -17.45 -34.88
C ARG A 97 13.14 -16.58 -34.72
N SER A 98 14.25 -17.19 -34.29
CA SER A 98 15.58 -16.57 -34.25
C SER A 98 15.77 -15.42 -33.22
N VAL A 99 15.16 -15.51 -32.03
CA VAL A 99 15.44 -14.56 -30.93
C VAL A 99 16.67 -14.98 -30.14
N ASP A 100 17.58 -14.04 -29.89
CA ASP A 100 18.73 -14.23 -29.00
C ASP A 100 18.23 -14.56 -27.57
N PRO A 101 18.70 -15.68 -26.95
CA PRO A 101 18.39 -16.00 -25.56
C PRO A 101 18.59 -14.85 -24.57
N ARG A 102 19.56 -13.95 -24.82
CA ARG A 102 19.78 -12.76 -23.98
C ARG A 102 18.63 -11.77 -24.09
N ALA A 103 18.23 -11.43 -25.31
CA ALA A 103 17.09 -10.53 -25.57
C ALA A 103 15.78 -11.09 -25.01
N LEU A 104 15.62 -12.43 -25.04
CA LEU A 104 14.50 -13.12 -24.42
C LEU A 104 14.46 -12.90 -22.90
N LEU A 105 15.57 -13.12 -22.20
CA LEU A 105 15.65 -12.91 -20.75
C LEU A 105 15.48 -11.44 -20.35
N GLU A 106 16.10 -10.52 -21.08
CA GLU A 106 15.97 -9.07 -20.84
C GLU A 106 14.52 -8.61 -20.96
N SER A 107 13.78 -9.11 -21.97
CA SER A 107 12.37 -8.77 -22.15
C SER A 107 11.50 -9.21 -20.97
N ALA A 108 11.71 -10.44 -20.48
CA ALA A 108 11.00 -10.98 -19.34
C ALA A 108 11.34 -10.21 -18.06
N GLN A 109 12.62 -9.90 -17.84
CA GLN A 109 13.07 -9.08 -16.71
C GLN A 109 12.48 -7.68 -16.73
N ARG A 110 12.41 -7.05 -17.91
CA ARG A 110 11.79 -5.74 -18.07
C ARG A 110 10.30 -5.79 -17.73
N ALA A 111 9.58 -6.80 -18.22
CA ALA A 111 8.16 -6.98 -17.89
C ALA A 111 7.94 -7.19 -16.38
N MET A 112 8.78 -8.01 -15.74
CA MET A 112 8.75 -8.21 -14.28
C MET A 112 9.00 -6.91 -13.52
N ARG A 113 10.00 -6.10 -13.91
CA ARG A 113 10.28 -4.80 -13.25
C ARG A 113 9.09 -3.85 -13.36
N VAL A 114 8.48 -3.75 -14.54
CA VAL A 114 7.30 -2.88 -14.75
C VAL A 114 6.12 -3.34 -13.89
N ALA A 115 5.86 -4.65 -13.84
CA ALA A 115 4.80 -5.21 -12.99
C ALA A 115 5.10 -4.98 -11.50
N MET A 116 6.34 -5.16 -11.07
CA MET A 116 6.78 -4.91 -9.70
C MET A 116 6.56 -3.45 -9.28
N THR A 117 6.97 -2.49 -10.11
CA THR A 117 6.73 -1.06 -9.83
C THR A 117 5.24 -0.76 -9.69
N ARG A 118 4.39 -1.29 -10.58
CA ARG A 118 2.94 -1.09 -10.49
C ARG A 118 2.32 -1.69 -9.23
N GLU A 119 2.78 -2.87 -8.81
CA GLU A 119 2.31 -3.51 -7.58
C GLU A 119 2.77 -2.74 -6.33
N ILE A 120 3.99 -2.19 -6.34
CA ILE A 120 4.48 -1.29 -5.28
C ILE A 120 3.59 -0.05 -5.22
N ASP A 121 3.37 0.64 -6.34
CA ASP A 121 2.53 1.83 -6.40
C ASP A 121 1.10 1.56 -5.88
N ARG A 122 0.53 0.39 -6.22
CA ARG A 122 -0.78 -0.06 -5.75
C ARG A 122 -0.82 -0.23 -4.23
N VAL A 123 0.23 -0.79 -3.65
CA VAL A 123 0.35 -1.02 -2.21
C VAL A 123 0.69 0.27 -1.46
N GLU A 124 1.43 1.20 -2.06
CA GLU A 124 1.80 2.48 -1.46
C GLU A 124 0.68 3.53 -1.52
N HIS A 125 -0.26 3.40 -2.44
CA HIS A 125 -1.39 4.31 -2.56
C HIS A 125 -2.13 4.40 -1.21
N SER A 126 -2.27 5.63 -0.67
CA SER A 126 -2.72 6.05 0.69
C SER A 126 -1.70 6.17 1.83
N LEU A 127 -0.40 5.87 1.66
CA LEU A 127 0.61 6.29 2.65
C LEU A 127 0.83 7.82 2.61
N ASN A 128 0.76 8.40 1.41
CA ASN A 128 0.98 9.83 1.21
C ASN A 128 -0.07 10.71 1.93
N THR A 129 -1.30 10.21 2.10
CA THR A 129 -2.35 10.94 2.82
C THR A 129 -2.08 10.96 4.33
N LEU A 130 -1.54 9.88 4.94
CA LEU A 130 -1.11 9.94 6.34
C LEU A 130 0.07 10.88 6.54
N ALA A 131 1.04 10.87 5.62
CA ALA A 131 2.19 11.76 5.68
C ALA A 131 1.77 13.23 5.63
N THR A 132 0.79 13.55 4.77
CA THR A 132 0.24 14.89 4.62
C THR A 132 -0.57 15.32 5.84
N VAL A 133 -1.43 14.44 6.39
CA VAL A 133 -2.20 14.75 7.60
C VAL A 133 -1.25 14.95 8.80
N GLY A 134 -0.21 14.14 8.92
CA GLY A 134 0.81 14.28 9.96
C GLY A 134 1.56 15.61 9.87
N SER A 135 2.01 16.01 8.68
CA SER A 135 2.80 17.25 8.50
C SER A 135 1.99 18.53 8.60
N ILE A 136 0.71 18.52 8.24
CA ILE A 136 -0.17 19.70 8.27
C ILE A 136 -0.79 19.90 9.67
N SER A 137 -0.91 18.84 10.48
CA SER A 137 -1.52 18.90 11.82
C SER A 137 -0.96 19.98 12.77
N PRO A 138 0.36 20.28 12.82
CA PRO A 138 0.90 21.31 13.70
C PRO A 138 0.47 22.72 13.28
N TYR A 139 0.36 22.97 11.97
CA TYR A 139 -0.07 24.27 11.43
C TYR A 139 -1.55 24.53 11.74
N VAL A 140 -2.39 23.50 11.68
CA VAL A 140 -3.80 23.59 12.07
C VAL A 140 -3.94 23.88 13.57
N GLY A 141 -3.11 23.25 14.41
CA GLY A 141 -3.05 23.55 15.84
C GLY A 141 -2.59 24.98 16.12
N LEU A 142 -1.53 25.45 15.46
CA LEU A 142 -1.01 26.81 15.61
C LEU A 142 -2.07 27.86 15.22
N PHE A 143 -2.80 27.64 14.13
CA PHE A 143 -3.92 28.49 13.74
C PHE A 143 -4.96 28.65 14.85
N GLY A 144 -5.33 27.54 15.51
CA GLY A 144 -6.24 27.57 16.66
C GLY A 144 -5.71 28.42 17.82
N THR A 145 -4.40 28.39 18.09
CA THR A 145 -3.78 29.21 19.16
C THR A 145 -3.59 30.69 18.82
N VAL A 146 -3.55 31.05 17.53
CA VAL A 146 -3.44 32.46 17.09
C VAL A 146 -4.81 33.15 17.10
N TRP A 147 -5.86 32.40 16.77
CA TRP A 147 -7.22 32.94 16.67
C TRP A 147 -8.03 32.81 17.97
N GLY A 148 -7.67 31.85 18.81
CA GLY A 148 -8.31 31.56 20.10
C GLY A 148 -7.86 32.50 21.20
#